data_AF-L8HM01-F1
#
_entry.id   AF-L8HM01-F1
#
_cell.length_a   1.000
_cell.length_b   1.000
_cell.length_c   1.000
_cell.angle_alpha   90.00
_cell.angle_beta   90.00
_cell.angle_gamma   90.00
#
_symmetry.space_group_name_H-M   'P 1'
#
loop_
_entity.id
_entity.type
_entity.pdbx_description
1 polymer ?
#
loop_
_entity_poly.entity_id
_entity_poly.type
_entity_poly.pdbx_seq_one_letter_code
_entity_poly.pdbx_strand_id
1 'polypeptide(L)'
;MATVLAGSNDKEKLDDLITRTHKDQAVWFLNAFWEEFGEKEAEKVWSFVHKAIELDEAKRAEGSDLDEFQAHRFLEHFKETLTVQAMRDRLRSTGAIVGTVKRVPLTHILTFKYNVDWHVLVNAPQGSKEEIAKAQKIFEDVQRAFEESAARDAEAAAALSEATSREAEAKQREAEAKRSEEEAKAREADALAAEAEAKAREADALAAEADAKAKEADALAREAEAKSREAAALQAEAEAKQRESEAQSAAEQARQSEEQAKAEEAEARAREDELQAAKAELEAALNELKAQEDAFNGRTAELTRQSEEGSVVQKNRAKNELAQHLSSDPLPLRRAKITQEAAVKKADRAAQVAKAAADKATAARTVAEEARQAADASANQASQARAAAEEASRQASQARAAAEQAAEQATQARHQAEESARQASNARAAAEQAARQASNARSAAEQAAAQATEARAEAEQARARSEEAKAAAEAAVEEARARLAEAEAYLEEAKQRLPKGATWWLERELHERRAYLPASKGGYKKGTH
;
A
#
# COMPACT_ATOMS: atom_id res chain seq x y z
N MET A 1 19.52 -76.30 -53.64
CA MET A 1 20.64 -77.23 -53.47
C MET A 1 20.22 -78.47 -52.71
N ALA A 2 19.65 -79.46 -53.41
CA ALA A 2 19.72 -80.83 -52.90
C ALA A 2 21.19 -81.20 -52.74
N THR A 3 21.60 -81.91 -51.69
CA THR A 3 23.02 -82.18 -51.43
C THR A 3 23.49 -83.52 -52.01
N VAL A 4 22.59 -84.18 -52.75
CA VAL A 4 22.79 -85.44 -53.45
C VAL A 4 22.34 -85.23 -54.90
N LEU A 5 23.12 -85.74 -55.87
CA LEU A 5 22.72 -85.78 -57.29
C LEU A 5 21.80 -86.95 -57.55
N ALA A 6 20.78 -86.74 -58.37
CA ALA A 6 19.94 -87.83 -58.86
C ALA A 6 20.71 -88.67 -59.90
N GLY A 7 20.68 -90.00 -59.78
CA GLY A 7 21.32 -90.90 -60.74
C GLY A 7 22.03 -92.10 -60.10
N SER A 8 21.98 -93.25 -60.78
CA SER A 8 22.62 -94.50 -60.34
C SER A 8 24.06 -94.66 -60.85
N ASN A 9 24.49 -93.81 -61.80
CA ASN A 9 25.86 -93.77 -62.31
C ASN A 9 26.37 -92.32 -62.45
N ASP A 10 27.67 -92.14 -62.66
CA ASP A 10 28.30 -90.82 -62.71
C ASP A 10 27.73 -89.93 -63.82
N LYS A 11 27.36 -90.51 -64.97
CA LYS A 11 26.81 -89.76 -66.10
C LYS A 11 25.42 -89.21 -65.79
N GLU A 12 24.55 -90.00 -65.18
CA GLU A 12 23.23 -89.55 -64.72
C GLU A 12 23.36 -88.47 -63.64
N LYS A 13 24.33 -88.60 -62.71
CA LYS A 13 24.62 -87.57 -61.72
C LYS A 13 25.11 -86.28 -62.36
N LEU A 14 25.96 -86.38 -63.39
CA LEU A 14 26.40 -85.22 -64.16
C LEU A 14 25.21 -84.54 -64.86
N ASP A 15 24.32 -85.33 -65.45
CA ASP A 15 23.11 -84.84 -66.12
C ASP A 15 22.16 -84.14 -65.13
N ASP A 16 22.07 -84.61 -63.87
CA ASP A 16 21.38 -83.88 -62.80
C ASP A 16 22.12 -82.57 -62.45
N LEU A 17 23.45 -82.61 -62.26
CA LEU A 17 24.24 -81.44 -61.86
C LEU A 17 24.11 -80.29 -62.84
N ILE A 18 24.17 -80.57 -64.14
CA ILE A 18 24.09 -79.56 -65.19
C ILE A 18 22.71 -78.92 -65.36
N THR A 19 21.66 -79.50 -64.77
CA THR A 19 20.32 -78.89 -64.75
C THR A 19 20.10 -77.97 -63.55
N ARG A 20 21.03 -77.98 -62.59
CA ARG A 20 20.97 -77.09 -61.42
C ARG A 20 21.34 -75.68 -61.82
N THR A 21 21.05 -74.70 -60.95
CA THR A 21 21.37 -73.31 -61.26
C THR A 21 22.87 -73.10 -61.48
N HIS A 22 23.26 -72.05 -62.21
CA HIS A 22 24.66 -71.64 -62.35
C HIS A 22 25.36 -71.55 -60.97
N LYS A 23 24.66 -71.02 -59.96
CA LYS A 23 25.14 -70.98 -58.57
C LYS A 23 25.34 -72.37 -57.99
N ASP A 24 24.34 -73.24 -58.08
CA ASP A 24 24.39 -74.60 -57.55
C ASP A 24 25.53 -75.39 -58.21
N GLN A 25 25.74 -75.25 -59.52
CA GLN A 25 26.85 -75.87 -60.26
C GLN A 25 28.22 -75.38 -59.78
N ALA A 26 28.38 -74.09 -59.56
CA ALA A 26 29.62 -73.49 -59.10
C ALA A 26 29.95 -73.83 -57.64
N VAL A 27 28.95 -73.79 -56.75
CA VAL A 27 29.12 -74.24 -55.36
C VAL A 27 29.48 -75.72 -55.32
N TRP A 28 28.86 -76.54 -56.18
CA TRP A 28 29.19 -77.95 -56.29
C TRP A 28 30.65 -78.19 -56.69
N PHE A 29 31.13 -77.41 -57.66
CA PHE A 29 32.53 -77.40 -58.09
C PHE A 29 33.49 -76.93 -57.00
N LEU A 30 33.17 -75.84 -56.31
CA LEU A 30 33.98 -75.32 -55.21
C LEU A 30 34.05 -76.29 -54.04
N ASN A 31 32.97 -77.00 -53.73
CA ASN A 31 32.96 -78.05 -52.73
C ASN A 31 33.83 -79.25 -53.13
N ALA A 32 33.77 -79.64 -54.41
CA ALA A 32 34.54 -80.77 -54.92
C ALA A 32 36.04 -80.50 -54.94
N PHE A 33 36.45 -79.29 -55.30
CA PHE A 33 37.86 -78.97 -55.55
C PHE A 33 38.36 -77.77 -54.73
N TRP A 34 37.88 -77.66 -53.48
CA TRP A 34 38.24 -76.52 -52.62
C TRP A 34 39.74 -76.41 -52.37
N GLU A 35 40.38 -77.50 -51.96
CA GLU A 35 41.82 -77.55 -51.63
C GLU A 35 42.72 -77.33 -52.85
N GLU A 36 42.23 -77.71 -54.04
CA GLU A 36 43.01 -77.63 -55.29
C GLU A 36 42.91 -76.24 -55.93
N PHE A 37 41.69 -75.69 -56.01
CA PHE A 37 41.43 -74.44 -56.73
C PHE A 37 40.59 -73.44 -55.92
N GLY A 38 39.66 -73.93 -55.10
CA GLY A 38 38.66 -73.10 -54.43
C GLY A 38 39.26 -71.92 -53.64
N GLU A 39 40.30 -72.13 -52.84
CA GLU A 39 40.88 -71.06 -52.02
C GLU A 39 41.36 -69.84 -52.83
N LYS A 40 41.89 -70.06 -54.05
CA LYS A 40 42.44 -68.99 -54.90
C LYS A 40 41.47 -68.50 -55.97
N GLU A 41 40.55 -69.36 -56.39
CA GLU A 41 39.71 -69.12 -57.55
C GLU A 41 38.24 -68.85 -57.18
N ALA A 42 37.83 -68.98 -55.92
CA ALA A 42 36.45 -68.78 -55.50
C ALA A 42 35.86 -67.41 -55.89
N GLU A 43 36.62 -66.31 -55.78
CA GLU A 43 36.17 -64.97 -56.24
C GLU A 43 35.96 -64.91 -57.77
N LYS A 44 36.77 -65.65 -58.54
CA LYS A 44 36.58 -65.75 -59.99
C LYS A 44 35.38 -66.62 -60.31
N VAL A 45 35.20 -67.75 -59.64
CA VAL A 45 34.02 -68.62 -59.77
C VAL A 45 32.74 -67.87 -59.37
N TRP A 46 32.80 -66.99 -58.38
CA TRP A 46 31.73 -66.05 -58.04
C TRP A 46 31.38 -65.11 -59.19
N SER A 47 32.41 -64.49 -59.78
CA SER A 47 32.27 -63.63 -60.96
C SER A 47 31.71 -64.40 -62.17
N PHE A 48 32.11 -65.67 -62.34
CA PHE A 48 31.60 -66.57 -63.38
C PHE A 48 30.11 -66.80 -63.22
N VAL A 49 29.63 -67.13 -62.02
CA VAL A 49 28.20 -67.31 -61.79
C VAL A 49 27.42 -66.05 -62.12
N HIS A 50 27.85 -64.88 -61.64
CA HIS A 50 27.14 -63.63 -61.95
C HIS A 50 27.17 -63.28 -63.43
N LYS A 51 28.27 -63.55 -64.13
CA LYS A 51 28.31 -63.34 -65.58
C LYS A 51 27.44 -64.34 -66.33
N ALA A 52 27.39 -65.60 -65.91
CA ALA A 52 26.50 -66.59 -66.48
C ALA A 52 25.02 -66.20 -66.26
N ILE A 53 24.67 -65.70 -65.07
CA ILE A 53 23.34 -65.17 -64.75
C ILE A 53 22.99 -63.94 -65.61
N GLU A 54 23.95 -63.05 -65.86
CA GLU A 54 23.77 -61.88 -66.72
C GLU A 54 23.51 -62.29 -68.18
N LEU A 55 24.24 -63.29 -68.68
CA LEU A 55 24.16 -63.77 -70.06
C LEU A 55 23.00 -64.76 -70.30
N ASP A 56 22.48 -65.40 -69.25
CA ASP A 56 21.24 -66.17 -69.29
C ASP A 56 20.03 -65.22 -69.24
N GLU A 57 19.79 -64.51 -70.33
CA GLU A 57 18.76 -63.47 -70.41
C GLU A 57 17.34 -64.00 -70.12
N ALA A 58 17.10 -65.31 -70.33
CA ALA A 58 15.80 -65.95 -70.18
C ALA A 58 15.50 -66.37 -68.74
N LYS A 59 16.44 -67.05 -68.06
CA LYS A 59 16.23 -67.61 -66.73
C LYS A 59 17.04 -66.93 -65.62
N ARG A 60 18.04 -66.12 -65.98
CA ARG A 60 18.90 -65.36 -65.08
C ARG A 60 19.41 -66.23 -63.92
N ALA A 61 19.10 -65.86 -62.67
CA ALA A 61 19.56 -66.55 -61.47
C ALA A 61 19.04 -68.00 -61.35
N GLU A 62 17.92 -68.31 -62.02
CA GLU A 62 17.34 -69.66 -62.08
C GLU A 62 17.84 -70.44 -63.31
N GLY A 63 18.74 -69.85 -64.08
CA GLY A 63 19.38 -70.45 -65.25
C GLY A 63 20.36 -71.55 -64.89
N SER A 64 20.50 -72.54 -65.78
CA SER A 64 21.34 -73.73 -65.62
C SER A 64 22.42 -73.85 -66.69
N ASP A 65 22.26 -73.20 -67.83
CA ASP A 65 23.13 -73.41 -68.99
C ASP A 65 22.99 -72.28 -69.99
N LEU A 66 24.07 -72.00 -70.72
CA LEU A 66 24.13 -70.98 -71.76
C LEU A 66 23.97 -71.62 -73.14
N ASP A 67 23.37 -70.94 -74.11
CA ASP A 67 23.51 -71.38 -75.50
C ASP A 67 24.95 -71.18 -76.00
N GLU A 68 25.28 -71.73 -77.17
CA GLU A 68 26.65 -71.66 -77.71
C GLU A 68 27.14 -70.22 -77.94
N PHE A 69 26.25 -69.30 -78.29
CA PHE A 69 26.60 -67.90 -78.53
C PHE A 69 26.92 -67.21 -77.21
N GLN A 70 26.09 -67.39 -76.20
CA GLN A 70 26.29 -66.83 -74.87
C GLN A 70 27.48 -67.47 -74.15
N ALA A 71 27.72 -68.78 -74.33
CA ALA A 71 28.91 -69.46 -73.81
C ALA A 71 30.21 -68.91 -74.43
N HIS A 72 30.20 -68.57 -75.72
CA HIS A 72 31.33 -67.90 -76.35
C HIS A 72 31.56 -66.50 -75.77
N ARG A 73 30.50 -65.70 -75.62
CA ARG A 73 30.58 -64.36 -74.99
C ARG A 73 31.05 -64.43 -73.53
N PHE A 74 30.64 -65.47 -72.82
CA PHE A 74 31.11 -65.75 -71.46
C PHE A 74 32.63 -65.95 -71.43
N LEU A 75 33.17 -66.77 -72.32
CA LEU A 75 34.61 -67.03 -72.40
C LEU A 75 35.40 -65.79 -72.86
N GLU A 76 34.88 -65.01 -73.81
CA GLU A 76 35.48 -63.74 -74.22
C GLU A 76 35.59 -62.75 -73.05
N HIS A 77 34.55 -62.65 -72.23
CA HIS A 77 34.53 -61.74 -71.09
C HIS A 77 35.64 -62.05 -70.09
N PHE A 78 35.92 -63.34 -69.86
CA PHE A 78 37.01 -63.79 -69.00
C PHE A 78 38.36 -63.95 -69.72
N LYS A 79 38.50 -63.35 -70.91
CA LYS A 79 39.72 -63.32 -71.74
C LYS A 79 40.21 -64.71 -72.17
N GLU A 80 39.29 -65.66 -72.30
CA GLU A 80 39.53 -67.00 -72.84
C GLU A 80 38.95 -67.12 -74.24
N THR A 81 39.41 -66.26 -75.14
CA THR A 81 38.93 -66.22 -76.53
C THR A 81 39.27 -67.54 -77.25
N LEU A 82 38.24 -68.31 -77.55
CA LEU A 82 38.32 -69.53 -78.37
C LEU A 82 37.43 -69.34 -79.59
N THR A 83 37.81 -69.85 -80.76
CA THR A 83 36.86 -69.96 -81.87
C THR A 83 35.73 -70.91 -81.47
N VAL A 84 34.52 -70.73 -82.00
CA VAL A 84 33.37 -71.63 -81.70
C VAL A 84 33.72 -73.10 -81.93
N GLN A 85 34.52 -73.39 -82.95
CA GLN A 85 35.02 -74.74 -83.22
C GLN A 85 35.98 -75.24 -82.13
N ALA A 86 36.96 -74.43 -81.71
CA ALA A 86 37.88 -74.76 -80.63
C ALA A 86 37.18 -74.93 -79.27
N MET A 87 36.14 -74.13 -78.99
CA MET A 87 35.30 -74.28 -77.78
C MET A 87 34.58 -75.63 -77.77
N ARG A 88 33.96 -76.03 -78.89
CA ARG A 88 33.28 -77.32 -79.03
C ARG A 88 34.25 -78.49 -78.87
N ASP A 89 35.45 -78.40 -79.45
CA ASP A 89 36.47 -79.44 -79.34
C ASP A 89 36.97 -79.59 -77.91
N ARG A 90 37.19 -78.47 -77.22
CA ARG A 90 37.64 -78.45 -75.81
C ARG A 90 36.56 -78.91 -74.82
N LEU A 91 35.30 -78.60 -75.09
CA LEU A 91 34.18 -79.12 -74.31
C LEU A 91 34.07 -80.65 -74.46
N ARG A 92 34.25 -81.18 -75.68
CA ARG A 92 34.27 -82.64 -75.92
C ARG A 92 35.49 -83.34 -75.35
N SER A 93 36.66 -82.70 -75.30
CA SER A 93 37.89 -83.31 -74.79
C SER A 93 37.83 -83.69 -73.32
N THR A 94 36.88 -83.12 -72.56
CA THR A 94 36.63 -83.51 -71.16
C THR A 94 36.00 -84.89 -71.00
N GLY A 95 35.46 -85.47 -72.08
CA GLY A 95 34.69 -86.72 -72.02
C GLY A 95 33.32 -86.61 -71.33
N ALA A 96 32.97 -85.43 -70.81
CA ALA A 96 31.72 -85.18 -70.08
C ALA A 96 30.50 -85.00 -71.02
N ILE A 97 30.75 -84.69 -72.30
CA ILE A 97 29.73 -84.42 -73.32
C ILE A 97 29.84 -85.44 -74.46
N VAL A 98 28.74 -86.16 -74.70
CA VAL A 98 28.61 -87.12 -75.82
C VAL A 98 27.68 -86.50 -76.87
N GLY A 99 28.21 -86.20 -78.07
CA GLY A 99 27.42 -85.68 -79.20
C GLY A 99 27.52 -84.16 -79.46
N THR A 100 26.47 -83.58 -80.05
CA THR A 100 26.41 -82.15 -80.39
C THR A 100 26.19 -81.27 -79.17
N VAL A 101 27.13 -80.36 -78.90
CA VAL A 101 27.04 -79.33 -77.84
C VAL A 101 26.05 -78.26 -78.30
N LYS A 102 24.84 -78.22 -77.73
CA LYS A 102 23.84 -77.16 -78.03
C LYS A 102 23.64 -76.18 -76.87
N ARG A 103 23.89 -76.65 -75.65
CA ARG A 103 23.74 -75.91 -74.41
C ARG A 103 24.97 -76.22 -73.55
N VAL A 104 25.53 -75.19 -72.92
CA VAL A 104 26.79 -75.22 -72.19
C VAL A 104 26.53 -74.83 -70.74
N PRO A 105 26.25 -75.82 -69.89
CA PRO A 105 26.25 -75.68 -68.43
C PRO A 105 27.57 -75.11 -67.89
N LEU A 106 27.48 -74.32 -66.82
CA LEU A 106 28.65 -73.75 -66.16
C LEU A 106 29.59 -74.84 -65.64
N THR A 107 29.07 -75.98 -65.17
CA THR A 107 29.82 -77.17 -64.78
C THR A 107 30.80 -77.59 -65.88
N HIS A 108 30.35 -77.71 -67.14
CA HIS A 108 31.24 -78.12 -68.23
C HIS A 108 32.33 -77.07 -68.50
N ILE A 109 32.00 -75.79 -68.38
CA ILE A 109 32.98 -74.70 -68.52
C ILE A 109 34.06 -74.82 -67.45
N LEU A 110 33.65 -75.02 -66.18
CA LEU A 110 34.56 -75.20 -65.06
C LEU A 110 35.41 -76.47 -65.22
N THR A 111 34.79 -77.58 -65.65
CA THR A 111 35.48 -78.86 -65.87
C THR A 111 36.64 -78.71 -66.85
N PHE A 112 36.43 -78.08 -68.01
CA PHE A 112 37.51 -77.94 -68.99
C PHE A 112 38.50 -76.83 -68.63
N LYS A 113 38.02 -75.73 -68.03
CA LYS A 113 38.86 -74.58 -67.69
C LYS A 113 39.92 -74.96 -66.66
N TYR A 114 39.49 -75.67 -65.62
CA TYR A 114 40.37 -76.14 -64.55
C TYR A 114 40.94 -77.54 -64.81
N ASN A 115 40.59 -78.15 -65.96
CA ASN A 115 41.03 -79.48 -66.36
C ASN A 115 40.83 -80.53 -65.25
N VAL A 116 39.63 -80.53 -64.66
CA VAL A 116 39.27 -81.41 -63.54
C VAL A 116 38.50 -82.65 -64.03
N ASP A 117 38.58 -83.73 -63.26
CA ASP A 117 37.81 -84.94 -63.52
C ASP A 117 36.35 -84.78 -63.09
N TRP A 118 35.43 -84.88 -64.05
CA TRP A 118 34.00 -84.75 -63.78
C TRP A 118 33.44 -85.92 -62.95
N HIS A 119 34.08 -87.10 -62.93
CA HIS A 119 33.67 -88.21 -62.07
C HIS A 119 33.91 -87.90 -60.58
N VAL A 120 34.99 -87.18 -60.26
CA VAL A 120 35.27 -86.69 -58.90
C VAL A 120 34.27 -85.60 -58.53
N LEU A 121 33.97 -84.69 -59.48
CA LEU A 121 33.02 -83.60 -59.28
C LEU A 121 31.63 -84.08 -58.87
N VAL A 122 31.08 -85.08 -59.56
CA VAL A 122 29.72 -85.58 -59.29
C VAL A 122 29.61 -86.43 -58.03
N ASN A 123 30.73 -86.93 -57.50
CA ASN A 123 30.74 -87.75 -56.28
C ASN A 123 31.24 -87.00 -55.04
N ALA A 124 31.56 -85.71 -55.16
CA ALA A 124 32.05 -84.91 -54.06
C ALA A 124 31.00 -84.68 -52.96
N PRO A 125 31.39 -84.68 -51.67
CA PRO A 125 30.48 -84.40 -50.55
C PRO A 125 30.03 -82.93 -50.52
N GLN A 126 28.73 -82.68 -50.31
CA GLN A 126 28.11 -81.35 -50.45
C GLN A 126 27.50 -80.76 -49.16
N GLY A 127 27.68 -81.41 -48.00
CA GLY A 127 27.14 -80.92 -46.72
C GLY A 127 25.61 -80.98 -46.62
N SER A 128 25.01 -80.36 -45.59
CA SER A 128 23.55 -80.28 -45.37
C SER A 128 23.02 -78.86 -45.55
N LYS A 129 22.03 -78.66 -46.44
CA LYS A 129 21.43 -77.34 -46.75
C LYS A 129 20.51 -76.82 -45.64
N GLU A 130 19.83 -77.71 -44.92
CA GLU A 130 18.85 -77.33 -43.91
C GLU A 130 19.50 -76.67 -42.69
N GLU A 131 20.68 -77.15 -42.31
CA GLU A 131 21.46 -76.60 -41.18
C GLU A 131 21.92 -75.17 -41.45
N ILE A 132 22.32 -74.87 -42.70
CA ILE A 132 22.72 -73.53 -43.15
C ILE A 132 21.57 -72.54 -43.04
N ALA A 133 20.43 -72.88 -43.65
CA ALA A 133 19.29 -71.97 -43.69
C ALA A 133 18.74 -71.71 -42.28
N LYS A 134 18.80 -72.73 -41.41
CA LYS A 134 18.40 -72.62 -40.01
C LYS A 134 19.37 -71.73 -39.22
N ALA A 135 20.68 -71.92 -39.36
CA ALA A 135 21.69 -71.10 -38.68
C ALA A 135 21.62 -69.63 -39.10
N GLN A 136 21.48 -69.36 -40.40
CA GLN A 136 21.32 -67.99 -40.92
C GLN A 136 20.05 -67.32 -40.39
N LYS A 137 18.92 -68.02 -40.42
CA LYS A 137 17.65 -67.48 -39.94
C LYS A 137 17.71 -67.15 -38.44
N ILE A 138 18.30 -68.04 -37.63
CA ILE A 138 18.48 -67.80 -36.19
C ILE A 138 19.36 -66.57 -35.97
N PHE A 139 20.49 -66.44 -36.70
CA PHE A 139 21.37 -65.29 -36.59
C PHE A 139 20.69 -63.97 -37.00
N GLU A 140 19.97 -63.95 -38.14
CA GLU A 140 19.25 -62.76 -38.61
C GLU A 140 18.11 -62.35 -37.65
N ASP A 141 17.35 -63.32 -37.13
CA ASP A 141 16.28 -63.06 -36.17
C ASP A 141 16.81 -62.51 -34.83
N VAL A 142 17.94 -63.04 -34.35
CA VAL A 142 18.59 -62.57 -33.12
C VAL A 142 19.27 -61.21 -33.31
N GLN A 143 19.91 -60.97 -34.45
CA GLN A 143 20.49 -59.66 -34.77
C GLN A 143 19.39 -58.58 -34.82
N ARG A 144 18.24 -58.87 -35.44
CA ARG A 144 17.09 -57.94 -35.44
C ARG A 144 16.60 -57.67 -34.01
N ALA A 145 16.46 -58.72 -33.19
CA ALA A 145 16.04 -58.56 -31.80
C ALA A 145 17.04 -57.72 -30.98
N PHE A 146 18.35 -57.87 -31.22
CA PHE A 146 19.38 -57.03 -30.60
C PHE A 146 19.27 -55.56 -31.02
N GLU A 147 19.07 -55.30 -32.31
CA GLU A 147 18.88 -53.93 -32.81
C GLU A 147 17.61 -53.26 -32.24
N GLU A 148 16.52 -54.02 -32.09
CA GLU A 148 15.29 -53.55 -31.44
C GLU A 148 15.50 -53.26 -29.95
N SER A 149 16.20 -54.13 -29.21
CA SER A 149 16.55 -53.89 -27.82
C SER A 149 17.45 -52.66 -27.66
N ALA A 150 18.46 -52.50 -28.52
CA ALA A 150 19.37 -51.35 -28.50
C ALA A 150 18.64 -50.03 -28.82
N ALA A 151 17.67 -50.06 -29.72
CA ALA A 151 16.83 -48.90 -30.02
C ALA A 151 15.95 -48.50 -28.81
N ARG A 152 15.32 -49.49 -28.15
CA ARG A 152 14.54 -49.25 -26.92
C ARG A 152 15.39 -48.72 -25.78
N ASP A 153 16.63 -49.19 -25.66
CA ASP A 153 17.59 -48.72 -24.66
C ASP A 153 18.01 -47.25 -24.86
N ALA A 154 18.21 -46.86 -26.13
CA ALA A 154 18.48 -45.48 -26.49
C ALA A 154 17.27 -44.56 -26.24
N GLU A 155 16.05 -45.02 -26.56
CA GLU A 155 14.81 -44.30 -26.27
C GLU A 155 14.60 -44.12 -24.76
N ALA A 156 14.81 -45.18 -23.96
CA ALA A 156 14.70 -45.11 -22.51
C ALA A 156 15.77 -44.19 -21.89
N ALA A 157 16.99 -44.16 -22.45
CA ALA A 157 18.04 -43.23 -22.02
C ALA A 157 17.64 -41.76 -22.28
N ALA A 158 17.07 -41.48 -23.46
CA ALA A 158 16.59 -40.15 -23.80
C ALA A 158 15.42 -39.72 -22.88
N ALA A 159 14.46 -40.62 -22.64
CA ALA A 159 13.34 -40.37 -21.73
C ALA A 159 13.81 -40.11 -20.28
N LEU A 160 14.79 -40.86 -19.80
CA LEU A 160 15.38 -40.62 -18.48
C LEU A 160 16.11 -39.27 -18.39
N SER A 161 16.84 -38.87 -19.43
CA SER A 161 17.50 -37.57 -19.49
C SER A 161 16.48 -36.43 -19.45
N GLU A 162 15.38 -36.54 -20.21
CA GLU A 162 14.30 -35.56 -20.22
C GLU A 162 13.58 -35.49 -18.86
N ALA A 163 13.27 -36.64 -18.25
CA ALA A 163 12.62 -36.69 -16.94
C ALA A 163 13.51 -36.09 -15.84
N THR A 164 14.82 -36.33 -15.89
CA THR A 164 15.79 -35.72 -14.97
C THR A 164 15.84 -34.20 -15.12
N SER A 165 15.81 -33.68 -16.35
CA SER A 165 15.73 -32.24 -16.60
C SER A 165 14.45 -31.63 -16.05
N ARG A 166 13.30 -32.28 -16.28
CA ARG A 166 12.00 -31.83 -15.77
C ARG A 166 11.94 -31.82 -14.23
N GLU A 167 12.49 -32.82 -13.56
CA GLU A 167 12.59 -32.84 -12.10
C GLU A 167 13.45 -31.66 -11.58
N ALA A 168 14.59 -31.40 -12.23
CA ALA A 168 15.45 -30.27 -11.86
C ALA A 168 14.72 -28.92 -12.02
N GLU A 169 14.01 -28.71 -13.13
CA GLU A 169 13.19 -27.52 -13.35
C GLU A 169 12.07 -27.39 -12.31
N ALA A 170 11.39 -28.48 -11.98
CA ALA A 170 10.33 -28.48 -10.97
C ALA A 170 10.87 -28.14 -9.57
N LYS A 171 12.05 -28.67 -9.19
CA LYS A 171 12.74 -28.29 -7.93
C LYS A 171 13.08 -26.80 -7.88
N GLN A 172 13.54 -26.21 -9.00
CA GLN A 172 13.82 -24.77 -9.05
C GLN A 172 12.55 -23.95 -8.89
N ARG A 173 11.47 -24.32 -9.59
CA ARG A 173 10.16 -23.65 -9.46
C ARG A 173 9.60 -23.75 -8.04
N GLU A 174 9.74 -24.91 -7.38
CA GLU A 174 9.35 -25.07 -5.97
C GLU A 174 10.13 -24.11 -5.05
N ALA A 175 11.45 -24.02 -5.24
CA ALA A 175 12.30 -23.14 -4.44
C ALA A 175 11.95 -21.65 -4.65
N GLU A 176 11.67 -21.24 -5.88
CA GLU A 176 11.23 -19.88 -6.22
C GLU A 176 9.85 -19.58 -5.61
N ALA A 177 8.89 -20.50 -5.74
CA ALA A 177 7.55 -20.34 -5.19
C ALA A 177 7.56 -20.24 -3.66
N LYS A 178 8.36 -21.07 -2.97
CA LYS A 178 8.54 -20.99 -1.51
C LYS A 178 9.16 -19.66 -1.07
N ARG A 179 10.14 -19.14 -1.81
CA ARG A 179 10.69 -17.81 -1.54
C ARG A 179 9.65 -16.72 -1.72
N SER A 180 8.86 -16.77 -2.79
CA SER A 180 7.76 -15.82 -3.01
C SER A 180 6.69 -15.91 -1.90
N GLU A 181 6.42 -17.10 -1.36
CA GLU A 181 5.54 -17.29 -0.22
C GLU A 181 6.08 -16.63 1.05
N GLU A 182 7.37 -16.82 1.36
CA GLU A 182 8.04 -16.18 2.50
C GLU A 182 8.05 -14.65 2.38
N GLU A 183 8.36 -14.12 1.18
CA GLU A 183 8.29 -12.69 0.90
C GLU A 183 6.87 -12.13 1.07
N ALA A 184 5.85 -12.87 0.62
CA ALA A 184 4.46 -12.46 0.79
C ALA A 184 4.00 -12.50 2.26
N LYS A 185 4.46 -13.49 3.04
CA LYS A 185 4.24 -13.54 4.50
C LYS A 185 4.88 -12.35 5.21
N ALA A 186 6.10 -11.98 4.84
CA ALA A 186 6.78 -10.80 5.40
C ALA A 186 6.00 -9.51 5.07
N ARG A 187 5.57 -9.34 3.81
CA ARG A 187 4.75 -8.18 3.39
C ARG A 187 3.40 -8.12 4.11
N GLU A 188 2.74 -9.25 4.36
CA GLU A 188 1.52 -9.30 5.16
C GLU A 188 1.79 -8.83 6.61
N ALA A 189 2.87 -9.30 7.23
CA ALA A 189 3.25 -8.90 8.58
C ALA A 189 3.54 -7.39 8.66
N ASP A 190 4.29 -6.83 7.71
CA ASP A 190 4.58 -5.39 7.63
C ASP A 190 3.30 -4.57 7.43
N ALA A 191 2.38 -5.04 6.57
CA ALA A 191 1.12 -4.35 6.33
C ALA A 191 0.18 -4.38 7.55
N LEU A 192 0.13 -5.50 8.28
CA LEU A 192 -0.61 -5.59 9.55
C LEU A 192 -0.02 -4.69 10.64
N ALA A 193 1.31 -4.57 10.70
CA ALA A 193 1.98 -3.65 11.62
C ALA A 193 1.65 -2.19 11.28
N ALA A 194 1.67 -1.83 9.99
CA ALA A 194 1.27 -0.49 9.53
C ALA A 194 -0.22 -0.20 9.80
N GLU A 195 -1.11 -1.18 9.64
CA GLU A 195 -2.53 -1.05 10.00
C GLU A 195 -2.70 -0.80 11.51
N ALA A 196 -1.98 -1.54 12.35
CA ALA A 196 -2.02 -1.34 13.80
C ALA A 196 -1.52 0.04 14.22
N GLU A 197 -0.42 0.51 13.62
CA GLU A 197 0.10 1.87 13.86
C GLU A 197 -0.89 2.94 13.41
N ALA A 198 -1.51 2.77 12.24
CA ALA A 198 -2.51 3.71 11.75
C ALA A 198 -3.77 3.76 12.64
N LYS A 199 -4.22 2.62 13.19
CA LYS A 199 -5.30 2.58 14.19
C LYS A 199 -4.92 3.31 15.48
N ALA A 200 -3.69 3.16 15.96
CA ALA A 200 -3.23 3.89 17.14
C ALA A 200 -3.21 5.40 16.90
N ARG A 201 -2.69 5.84 15.74
CA ARG A 201 -2.69 7.26 15.35
C ARG A 201 -4.09 7.84 15.20
N GLU A 202 -5.04 7.07 14.66
CA GLU A 202 -6.45 7.49 14.60
C GLU A 202 -7.03 7.68 16.02
N ALA A 203 -6.76 6.75 16.94
CA ALA A 203 -7.22 6.86 18.32
C ALA A 203 -6.64 8.11 19.03
N ASP A 204 -5.34 8.36 18.87
CA ASP A 204 -4.67 9.55 19.43
C ASP A 204 -5.24 10.85 18.85
N ALA A 205 -5.51 10.87 17.54
CA ALA A 205 -6.08 12.04 16.87
C ALA A 205 -7.53 12.31 17.30
N LEU A 206 -8.35 11.27 17.48
CA LEU A 206 -9.72 11.40 18.01
C LEU A 206 -9.72 11.86 19.47
N ALA A 207 -8.76 11.42 20.29
CA ALA A 207 -8.59 11.93 21.65
C ALA A 207 -8.21 13.42 21.65
N ALA A 208 -7.27 13.83 20.80
CA ALA A 208 -6.91 15.23 20.63
C ALA A 208 -8.08 16.10 20.14
N GLU A 209 -8.91 15.58 19.22
CA GLU A 209 -10.15 16.24 18.77
C GLU A 209 -11.14 16.43 19.93
N ALA A 210 -11.34 15.41 20.76
CA ALA A 210 -12.21 15.49 21.93
C ALA A 210 -11.71 16.52 22.96
N ASP A 211 -10.41 16.52 23.24
CA ASP A 211 -9.78 17.50 24.14
C ASP A 211 -9.90 18.93 23.59
N ALA A 212 -9.76 19.12 22.27
CA ALA A 212 -9.92 20.42 21.64
C ALA A 212 -11.38 20.90 21.69
N LYS A 213 -12.36 20.02 21.49
CA LYS A 213 -13.79 20.33 21.67
C LYS A 213 -14.11 20.75 23.10
N ALA A 214 -13.54 20.05 24.10
CA ALA A 214 -13.72 20.41 25.51
C ALA A 214 -13.14 21.79 25.82
N LYS A 215 -11.93 22.09 25.32
CA LYS A 215 -11.30 23.41 25.49
C LYS A 215 -12.09 24.53 24.81
N GLU A 216 -12.65 24.29 23.63
CA GLU A 216 -13.54 25.24 22.96
C GLU A 216 -14.79 25.53 23.79
N ALA A 217 -15.44 24.48 24.31
CA ALA A 217 -16.61 24.65 25.17
C ALA A 217 -16.30 25.48 26.44
N ASP A 218 -15.17 25.19 27.11
CA ASP A 218 -14.71 25.96 28.27
C ASP A 218 -14.40 27.43 27.92
N ALA A 219 -13.80 27.67 26.75
CA ALA A 219 -13.47 29.02 26.30
C ALA A 219 -14.73 29.83 25.96
N LEU A 220 -15.70 29.24 25.27
CA LEU A 220 -17.00 29.86 24.98
C LEU A 220 -17.79 30.15 26.26
N ALA A 221 -17.72 29.27 27.26
CA ALA A 221 -18.34 29.51 28.56
C ALA A 221 -17.71 30.73 29.29
N ARG A 222 -16.38 30.84 29.26
CA ARG A 222 -15.65 32.01 29.82
C ARG A 222 -15.96 33.30 29.06
N GLU A 223 -16.09 33.23 27.74
CA GLU A 223 -16.50 34.37 26.92
C GLU A 223 -17.91 34.85 27.30
N ALA A 224 -18.86 33.93 27.46
CA ALA A 224 -20.22 34.24 27.89
C ALA A 224 -20.25 34.87 29.30
N GLU A 225 -19.46 34.33 30.23
CA GLU A 225 -19.33 34.90 31.58
C GLU A 225 -18.72 36.32 31.53
N ALA A 226 -17.69 36.52 30.71
CA ALA A 226 -17.06 37.83 30.55
C ALA A 226 -18.00 38.87 29.93
N LYS A 227 -18.80 38.49 28.92
CA LYS A 227 -19.88 39.32 28.35
C LYS A 227 -20.91 39.71 29.40
N SER A 228 -21.31 38.76 30.26
CA SER A 228 -22.25 39.05 31.36
C SER A 228 -21.66 40.01 32.39
N ARG A 229 -20.37 39.87 32.72
CA ARG A 229 -19.66 40.78 33.65
C ARG A 229 -19.51 42.19 33.07
N GLU A 230 -19.19 42.30 31.78
CA GLU A 230 -19.14 43.59 31.08
C GLU A 230 -20.51 44.29 31.12
N ALA A 231 -21.59 43.57 30.83
CA ALA A 231 -22.94 44.13 30.90
C ALA A 231 -23.29 44.64 32.32
N ALA A 232 -22.94 43.87 33.36
CA ALA A 232 -23.16 44.28 34.75
C ALA A 232 -22.32 45.51 35.14
N ALA A 233 -21.07 45.58 34.66
CA ALA A 233 -20.19 46.72 34.93
C ALA A 233 -20.64 48.00 34.22
N LEU A 234 -21.11 47.89 32.97
CA LEU A 234 -21.71 49.01 32.23
C LEU A 234 -22.99 49.53 32.91
N GLN A 235 -23.82 48.62 33.43
CA GLN A 235 -25.00 48.99 34.21
C GLN A 235 -24.62 49.74 35.50
N ALA A 236 -23.62 49.24 36.23
CA ALA A 236 -23.12 49.92 37.43
C ALA A 236 -22.52 51.30 37.12
N GLU A 237 -21.80 51.44 35.99
CA GLU A 237 -21.29 52.73 35.51
C GLU A 237 -22.44 53.71 35.20
N ALA A 238 -23.51 53.25 34.54
CA ALA A 238 -24.68 54.07 34.26
C ALA A 238 -25.39 54.54 35.54
N GLU A 239 -25.55 53.64 36.53
CA GLU A 239 -26.12 53.97 37.83
C GLU A 239 -25.26 54.95 38.61
N ALA A 240 -23.92 54.81 38.55
CA ALA A 240 -23.01 55.73 39.21
C ALA A 240 -23.04 57.13 38.58
N LYS A 241 -23.13 57.23 37.24
CA LYS A 241 -23.35 58.52 36.54
C LYS A 241 -24.67 59.16 36.91
N GLN A 242 -25.74 58.37 37.06
CA GLN A 242 -27.04 58.86 37.51
C GLN A 242 -26.96 59.43 38.93
N ARG A 243 -26.31 58.73 39.86
CA ARG A 243 -26.09 59.23 41.24
C ARG A 243 -25.25 60.51 41.27
N GLU A 244 -24.26 60.65 40.38
CA GLU A 244 -23.49 61.88 40.25
C GLU A 244 -24.38 63.04 39.78
N SER A 245 -25.28 62.82 38.82
CA SER A 245 -26.25 63.82 38.39
C SER A 245 -27.22 64.22 39.51
N GLU A 246 -27.66 63.27 40.32
CA GLU A 246 -28.53 63.53 41.48
C GLU A 246 -27.79 64.33 42.56
N ALA A 247 -26.52 64.00 42.83
CA ALA A 247 -25.67 64.75 43.76
C ALA A 247 -25.42 66.19 43.27
N GLN A 248 -25.24 66.40 41.96
CA GLN A 248 -25.13 67.73 41.38
C GLN A 248 -26.42 68.54 41.56
N SER A 249 -27.58 67.91 41.37
CA SER A 249 -28.87 68.56 41.62
C SER A 249 -29.05 68.94 43.10
N ALA A 250 -28.60 68.07 44.02
CA ALA A 250 -28.64 68.36 45.46
C ALA A 250 -27.68 69.51 45.83
N ALA A 251 -26.49 69.56 45.23
CA ALA A 251 -25.55 70.67 45.41
C ALA A 251 -26.12 72.01 44.93
N GLU A 252 -26.88 72.01 43.84
CA GLU A 252 -27.56 73.22 43.36
C GLU A 252 -28.67 73.68 44.33
N GLN A 253 -29.46 72.74 44.88
CA GLN A 253 -30.45 73.06 45.92
C GLN A 253 -29.80 73.60 47.21
N ALA A 254 -28.65 73.06 47.60
CA ALA A 254 -27.88 73.55 48.74
C ALA A 254 -27.40 74.99 48.51
N ARG A 255 -26.91 75.32 47.30
CA ARG A 255 -26.55 76.70 46.93
C ARG A 255 -27.73 77.65 47.00
N GLN A 256 -28.91 77.24 46.53
CA GLN A 256 -30.13 78.04 46.63
C GLN A 256 -30.52 78.28 48.10
N SER A 257 -30.35 77.28 48.96
CA SER A 257 -30.60 77.41 50.41
C SER A 257 -29.59 78.37 51.07
N GLU A 258 -28.32 78.34 50.67
CA GLU A 258 -27.31 79.32 51.12
C GLU A 258 -27.64 80.75 50.67
N GLU A 259 -28.10 80.94 49.44
CA GLU A 259 -28.52 82.25 48.95
C GLU A 259 -29.73 82.78 49.72
N GLN A 260 -30.70 81.91 50.01
CA GLN A 260 -31.84 82.25 50.86
C GLN A 260 -31.38 82.62 52.28
N ALA A 261 -30.48 81.84 52.89
CA ALA A 261 -29.95 82.15 54.21
C ALA A 261 -29.24 83.52 54.26
N LYS A 262 -28.47 83.87 53.22
CA LYS A 262 -27.84 85.20 53.08
C LYS A 262 -28.90 86.32 52.96
N ALA A 263 -29.99 86.06 52.23
CA ALA A 263 -31.08 87.02 52.10
C ALA A 263 -31.81 87.25 53.45
N GLU A 264 -32.09 86.18 54.19
CA GLU A 264 -32.72 86.25 55.52
C GLU A 264 -31.79 86.94 56.55
N GLU A 265 -30.47 86.69 56.49
CA GLU A 265 -29.50 87.39 57.33
C GLU A 265 -29.44 88.88 57.02
N ALA A 266 -29.51 89.26 55.75
CA ALA A 266 -29.58 90.67 55.34
C ALA A 266 -30.89 91.34 55.83
N GLU A 267 -32.02 90.63 55.76
CA GLU A 267 -33.29 91.13 56.32
C GLU A 267 -33.20 91.28 57.84
N ALA A 268 -32.64 90.29 58.55
CA ALA A 268 -32.46 90.36 60.00
C ALA A 268 -31.61 91.57 60.43
N ARG A 269 -30.50 91.84 59.72
CA ARG A 269 -29.67 93.03 59.95
C ARG A 269 -30.46 94.32 59.72
N ALA A 270 -31.23 94.39 58.64
CA ALA A 270 -32.07 95.56 58.36
C ALA A 270 -33.13 95.79 59.46
N ARG A 271 -33.75 94.72 60.00
CA ARG A 271 -34.71 94.82 61.11
C ARG A 271 -34.03 95.18 62.43
N GLU A 272 -32.80 94.74 62.65
CA GLU A 272 -32.02 95.13 63.81
C GLU A 272 -31.67 96.63 63.75
N ASP A 273 -31.29 97.15 62.58
CA ASP A 273 -31.07 98.59 62.37
C ASP A 273 -32.35 99.40 62.63
N GLU A 274 -33.52 98.93 62.16
CA GLU A 274 -34.83 99.53 62.47
C GLU A 274 -35.13 99.54 63.98
N LEU A 275 -34.80 98.46 64.69
CA LEU A 275 -34.94 98.38 66.15
C LEU A 275 -34.02 99.36 66.86
N GLN A 276 -32.75 99.49 66.44
CA GLN A 276 -31.82 100.46 67.02
C GLN A 276 -32.32 101.88 66.81
N ALA A 277 -32.83 102.21 65.62
CA ALA A 277 -33.45 103.50 65.35
C ALA A 277 -34.68 103.75 66.25
N ALA A 278 -35.57 102.75 66.42
CA ALA A 278 -36.72 102.87 67.30
C ALA A 278 -36.34 103.00 68.79
N LYS A 279 -35.26 102.35 69.23
CA LYS A 279 -34.70 102.51 70.59
C LYS A 279 -34.12 103.91 70.79
N ALA A 280 -33.39 104.44 69.81
CA ALA A 280 -32.86 105.80 69.86
C ALA A 280 -33.99 106.85 69.89
N GLU A 281 -35.07 106.65 69.13
CA GLU A 281 -36.27 107.49 69.20
C GLU A 281 -36.97 107.39 70.57
N LEU A 282 -37.08 106.19 71.15
CA LEU A 282 -37.63 105.99 72.49
C LEU A 282 -36.78 106.67 73.56
N GLU A 283 -35.45 106.56 73.48
CA GLU A 283 -34.53 107.25 74.39
C GLU A 283 -34.68 108.77 74.28
N ALA A 284 -34.78 109.30 73.05
CA ALA A 284 -35.06 110.71 72.82
C ALA A 284 -36.41 111.14 73.42
N ALA A 285 -37.47 110.33 73.26
CA ALA A 285 -38.78 110.60 73.84
C ALA A 285 -38.80 110.52 75.38
N LEU A 286 -38.02 109.59 75.97
CA LEU A 286 -37.82 109.49 77.42
C LEU A 286 -37.07 110.69 77.98
N ASN A 287 -36.02 111.14 77.29
CA ASN A 287 -35.26 112.33 77.67
C ASN A 287 -36.11 113.60 77.58
N GLU A 288 -36.94 113.74 76.54
CA GLU A 288 -37.89 114.85 76.40
C GLU A 288 -38.97 114.78 77.50
N LEU A 289 -39.55 113.61 77.77
CA LEU A 289 -40.51 113.44 78.85
C LEU A 289 -39.90 113.84 80.20
N LYS A 290 -38.70 113.36 80.50
CA LYS A 290 -37.96 113.71 81.71
C LYS A 290 -37.68 115.21 81.79
N ALA A 291 -37.27 115.85 80.68
CA ALA A 291 -37.06 117.29 80.63
C ALA A 291 -38.36 118.08 80.89
N GLN A 292 -39.50 117.62 80.38
CA GLN A 292 -40.81 118.22 80.63
C GLN A 292 -41.29 117.97 82.07
N GLU A 293 -41.03 116.80 82.64
CA GLU A 293 -41.30 116.47 84.06
C GLU A 293 -40.45 117.35 84.99
N ASP A 294 -39.15 117.46 84.73
CA ASP A 294 -38.22 118.31 85.49
C ASP A 294 -38.59 119.79 85.36
N ALA A 295 -39.00 120.25 84.17
CA ALA A 295 -39.50 121.62 83.97
C ALA A 295 -40.82 121.88 84.69
N PHE A 296 -41.77 120.94 84.66
CA PHE A 296 -43.04 121.05 85.36
C PHE A 296 -42.83 121.02 86.88
N ASN A 297 -42.03 120.09 87.40
CA ASN A 297 -41.68 119.97 88.81
C ASN A 297 -40.85 121.17 89.31
N GLY A 298 -39.88 121.63 88.52
CA GLY A 298 -39.10 122.82 88.81
C GLY A 298 -39.95 124.08 88.85
N ARG A 299 -40.90 124.24 87.92
CA ARG A 299 -41.86 125.36 87.94
C ARG A 299 -42.83 125.27 89.12
N THR A 300 -43.28 124.06 89.47
CA THR A 300 -44.07 123.82 90.69
C THR A 300 -43.28 124.18 91.95
N ALA A 301 -42.02 123.76 92.07
CA ALA A 301 -41.16 124.07 93.20
C ALA A 301 -40.86 125.58 93.32
N GLU A 302 -40.59 126.25 92.20
CA GLU A 302 -40.35 127.70 92.16
C GLU A 302 -41.61 128.50 92.52
N LEU A 303 -42.78 128.14 91.96
CA LEU A 303 -44.05 128.77 92.30
C LEU A 303 -44.47 128.49 93.75
N THR A 304 -44.16 127.31 94.30
CA THR A 304 -44.36 126.96 95.72
C THR A 304 -43.49 127.86 96.61
N ARG A 305 -42.19 127.97 96.31
CA ARG A 305 -41.25 128.85 97.01
C ARG A 305 -41.69 130.31 96.96
N GLN A 306 -42.06 130.82 95.79
CA GLN A 306 -42.56 132.20 95.61
C GLN A 306 -43.93 132.44 96.28
N SER A 307 -44.73 131.39 96.52
CA SER A 307 -45.99 131.50 97.27
C SER A 307 -45.77 131.62 98.79
N GLU A 308 -44.60 131.21 99.27
CA GLU A 308 -44.18 131.22 100.68
C GLU A 308 -43.20 132.38 100.99
N GLU A 309 -42.44 132.86 100.00
CA GLU A 309 -41.41 133.91 100.09
C GLU A 309 -41.74 135.12 99.19
N GLY A 310 -41.77 136.35 99.73
CA GLY A 310 -42.02 137.59 98.97
C GLY A 310 -43.02 138.58 99.58
N SER A 311 -43.29 139.70 98.90
CA SER A 311 -44.27 140.74 99.28
C SER A 311 -45.72 140.24 99.14
N VAL A 312 -46.68 140.77 99.92
CA VAL A 312 -48.11 140.32 99.97
C VAL A 312 -48.76 140.21 98.58
N VAL A 313 -48.41 141.10 97.65
CA VAL A 313 -48.93 141.07 96.26
C VAL A 313 -48.28 139.96 95.44
N GLN A 314 -46.97 139.72 95.63
CA GLN A 314 -46.24 138.64 94.96
C GLN A 314 -46.69 137.26 95.46
N LYS A 315 -46.94 137.11 96.77
CA LYS A 315 -47.46 135.86 97.36
C LYS A 315 -48.85 135.52 96.85
N ASN A 316 -49.77 136.49 96.78
CA ASN A 316 -51.11 136.24 96.25
C ASN A 316 -51.11 135.95 94.75
N ARG A 317 -50.21 136.59 93.98
CA ARG A 317 -50.02 136.32 92.56
C ARG A 317 -49.41 134.94 92.33
N ALA A 318 -48.36 134.57 93.05
CA ALA A 318 -47.73 133.26 92.97
C ALA A 318 -48.65 132.15 93.47
N LYS A 319 -49.49 132.37 94.50
CA LYS A 319 -50.55 131.43 94.91
C LYS A 319 -51.60 131.23 93.81
N ASN A 320 -51.99 132.30 93.12
CA ASN A 320 -52.93 132.21 92.01
C ASN A 320 -52.30 131.52 90.77
N GLU A 321 -51.05 131.85 90.43
CA GLU A 321 -50.29 131.22 89.34
C GLU A 321 -49.94 129.76 89.66
N LEU A 322 -49.68 129.40 90.92
CA LEU A 322 -49.49 128.02 91.39
C LEU A 322 -50.80 127.23 91.31
N ALA A 323 -51.92 127.81 91.79
CA ALA A 323 -53.24 127.20 91.63
C ALA A 323 -53.61 127.04 90.15
N GLN A 324 -53.22 127.98 89.30
CA GLN A 324 -53.40 127.91 87.85
C GLN A 324 -52.49 126.87 87.19
N HIS A 325 -51.23 126.75 87.60
CA HIS A 325 -50.26 125.75 87.10
C HIS A 325 -50.65 124.32 87.52
N LEU A 326 -51.19 124.14 88.74
CA LEU A 326 -51.72 122.87 89.24
C LEU A 326 -53.09 122.50 88.66
N SER A 327 -53.91 123.48 88.24
CA SER A 327 -55.20 123.26 87.58
C SER A 327 -55.14 123.24 86.05
N SER A 328 -54.06 123.76 85.44
CA SER A 328 -53.83 123.69 84.00
C SER A 328 -53.38 122.28 83.61
N ASP A 329 -54.06 121.69 82.62
CA ASP A 329 -53.57 120.46 81.97
C ASP A 329 -52.19 120.77 81.36
N PRO A 330 -51.10 120.12 81.80
CA PRO A 330 -49.78 120.38 81.26
C PRO A 330 -49.66 119.74 79.88
N LEU A 331 -50.25 120.39 78.87
CA LEU A 331 -50.27 119.94 77.47
C LEU A 331 -48.89 119.52 76.95
N PRO A 332 -47.78 120.22 77.24
CA PRO A 332 -46.44 119.77 76.84
C PRO A 332 -46.04 118.42 77.46
N LEU A 333 -46.34 118.23 78.76
CA LEU A 333 -46.07 116.98 79.49
C LEU A 333 -46.98 115.84 78.98
N ARG A 334 -48.27 116.12 78.77
CA ARG A 334 -49.22 115.15 78.21
C ARG A 334 -48.82 114.74 76.79
N ARG A 335 -48.36 115.68 75.96
CA ARG A 335 -47.83 115.41 74.61
C ARG A 335 -46.57 114.56 74.68
N ALA A 336 -45.61 114.90 75.54
CA ALA A 336 -44.39 114.11 75.73
C ALA A 336 -44.68 112.69 76.22
N LYS A 337 -45.66 112.51 77.12
CA LYS A 337 -46.10 111.19 77.58
C LYS A 337 -46.76 110.37 76.47
N ILE A 338 -47.62 110.98 75.64
CA ILE A 338 -48.21 110.31 74.47
C ILE A 338 -47.13 109.93 73.44
N THR A 339 -46.15 110.81 73.20
CA THR A 339 -45.02 110.54 72.31
C THR A 339 -44.13 109.41 72.86
N GLN A 340 -43.88 109.39 74.16
CA GLN A 340 -43.15 108.30 74.83
C GLN A 340 -43.93 106.98 74.74
N GLU A 341 -45.24 106.96 75.02
CA GLU A 341 -46.07 105.76 74.88
C GLU A 341 -46.10 105.24 73.44
N ALA A 342 -46.13 106.14 72.44
CA ALA A 342 -46.04 105.78 71.03
C ALA A 342 -44.65 105.22 70.66
N ALA A 343 -43.58 105.82 71.20
CA ALA A 343 -42.21 105.34 71.00
C ALA A 343 -41.96 103.98 71.67
N VAL A 344 -42.55 103.72 72.85
CA VAL A 344 -42.53 102.39 73.51
C VAL A 344 -43.18 101.35 72.60
N LYS A 345 -44.40 101.64 72.10
CA LYS A 345 -45.10 100.72 71.18
C LYS A 345 -44.31 100.48 69.89
N LYS A 346 -43.65 101.52 69.35
CA LYS A 346 -42.80 101.41 68.15
C LYS A 346 -41.57 100.55 68.42
N ALA A 347 -40.87 100.78 69.54
CA ALA A 347 -39.71 100.00 69.95
C ALA A 347 -40.06 98.54 70.24
N ASP A 348 -41.16 98.28 70.94
CA ASP A 348 -41.65 96.92 71.22
C ASP A 348 -42.03 96.18 69.94
N ARG A 349 -42.71 96.86 69.00
CA ARG A 349 -43.06 96.27 67.70
C ARG A 349 -41.81 95.98 66.87
N ALA A 350 -40.87 96.92 66.82
CA ALA A 350 -39.59 96.71 66.15
C ALA A 350 -38.80 95.56 66.79
N ALA A 351 -38.85 95.40 68.12
CA ALA A 351 -38.17 94.33 68.83
C ALA A 351 -38.75 92.95 68.47
N GLN A 352 -40.08 92.84 68.38
CA GLN A 352 -40.74 91.62 67.92
C GLN A 352 -40.38 91.27 66.48
N VAL A 353 -40.38 92.25 65.57
CA VAL A 353 -40.04 92.05 64.15
C VAL A 353 -38.57 91.67 63.98
N ALA A 354 -37.65 92.35 64.67
CA ALA A 354 -36.23 92.03 64.65
C ALA A 354 -35.95 90.63 65.22
N LYS A 355 -36.61 90.26 66.32
CA LYS A 355 -36.50 88.90 66.87
C LYS A 355 -36.99 87.84 65.87
N ALA A 356 -38.17 88.04 65.27
CA ALA A 356 -38.71 87.10 64.29
C ALA A 356 -37.79 86.95 63.06
N ALA A 357 -37.20 88.05 62.58
CA ALA A 357 -36.25 88.02 61.48
C ALA A 357 -34.93 87.32 61.88
N ALA A 358 -34.41 87.54 63.09
CA ALA A 358 -33.23 86.86 63.61
C ALA A 358 -33.45 85.34 63.78
N ASP A 359 -34.61 84.94 64.28
CA ASP A 359 -35.00 83.53 64.39
C ASP A 359 -35.10 82.87 63.00
N LYS A 360 -35.69 83.58 62.03
CA LYS A 360 -35.79 83.12 60.63
C LYS A 360 -34.43 83.01 59.93
N ALA A 361 -33.55 83.99 60.12
CA ALA A 361 -32.16 83.94 59.62
C ALA A 361 -31.37 82.79 60.23
N THR A 362 -31.51 82.56 61.54
CA THR A 362 -30.85 81.44 62.23
C THR A 362 -31.35 80.11 61.69
N ALA A 363 -32.66 79.93 61.52
CA ALA A 363 -33.25 78.73 60.94
C ALA A 363 -32.78 78.49 59.50
N ALA A 364 -32.79 79.54 58.66
CA ALA A 364 -32.32 79.44 57.28
C ALA A 364 -30.82 79.08 57.19
N ARG A 365 -29.98 79.64 58.07
CA ARG A 365 -28.56 79.30 58.15
C ARG A 365 -28.34 77.83 58.53
N THR A 366 -29.06 77.32 59.53
CA THR A 366 -28.95 75.91 59.93
C THR A 366 -29.33 74.99 58.78
N VAL A 367 -30.44 75.26 58.10
CA VAL A 367 -30.89 74.48 56.93
C VAL A 367 -29.86 74.52 55.79
N ALA A 368 -29.29 75.69 55.51
CA ALA A 368 -28.27 75.83 54.47
C ALA A 368 -26.97 75.08 54.80
N GLU A 369 -26.49 75.16 56.05
CA GLU A 369 -25.30 74.45 56.51
C GLU A 369 -25.48 72.93 56.42
N GLU A 370 -26.62 72.41 56.88
CA GLU A 370 -26.97 70.99 56.79
C GLU A 370 -27.08 70.52 55.33
N ALA A 371 -27.76 71.30 54.48
CA ALA A 371 -27.89 71.00 53.05
C ALA A 371 -26.53 70.98 52.34
N ARG A 372 -25.64 71.93 52.65
CA ARG A 372 -24.29 72.00 52.08
C ARG A 372 -23.45 70.80 52.49
N GLN A 373 -23.40 70.47 53.78
CA GLN A 373 -22.63 69.32 54.27
C GLN A 373 -23.14 68.00 53.67
N ALA A 374 -24.46 67.83 53.56
CA ALA A 374 -25.06 66.67 52.91
C ALA A 374 -24.73 66.61 51.41
N ALA A 375 -24.79 67.73 50.70
CA ALA A 375 -24.46 67.81 49.29
C ALA A 375 -22.97 67.54 49.01
N ASP A 376 -22.05 68.11 49.79
CA ASP A 376 -20.61 67.89 49.65
C ASP A 376 -20.25 66.41 49.91
N ALA A 377 -20.86 65.80 50.93
CA ALA A 377 -20.69 64.37 51.21
C ALA A 377 -21.22 63.50 50.07
N SER A 378 -22.43 63.81 49.57
CA SER A 378 -23.06 63.10 48.45
C SER A 378 -22.24 63.21 47.16
N ALA A 379 -21.75 64.41 46.82
CA ALA A 379 -20.94 64.65 45.63
C ALA A 379 -19.62 63.88 45.66
N ASN A 380 -18.92 63.90 46.80
CA ASN A 380 -17.68 63.15 46.97
C ASN A 380 -17.89 61.64 46.84
N GLN A 381 -18.94 61.11 47.46
CA GLN A 381 -19.29 59.69 47.34
C GLN A 381 -19.68 59.30 45.91
N ALA A 382 -20.48 60.12 45.23
CA ALA A 382 -20.92 59.86 43.87
C ALA A 382 -19.76 59.89 42.86
N SER A 383 -18.85 60.85 42.98
CA SER A 383 -17.65 60.96 42.13
C SER A 383 -16.71 59.75 42.31
N GLN A 384 -16.47 59.32 43.55
CA GLN A 384 -15.68 58.11 43.84
C GLN A 384 -16.36 56.85 43.30
N ALA A 385 -17.68 56.71 43.49
CA ALA A 385 -18.44 55.59 42.97
C ALA A 385 -18.40 55.52 41.44
N ARG A 386 -18.47 56.68 40.75
CA ARG A 386 -18.35 56.77 39.30
C ARG A 386 -16.96 56.35 38.82
N ALA A 387 -15.90 56.89 39.43
CA ALA A 387 -14.53 56.54 39.04
C ALA A 387 -14.28 55.03 39.18
N ALA A 388 -14.72 54.43 40.28
CA ALA A 388 -14.62 52.99 40.50
C ALA A 388 -15.44 52.17 39.47
N ALA A 389 -16.65 52.63 39.13
CA ALA A 389 -17.50 51.95 38.17
C ALA A 389 -16.96 52.04 36.72
N GLU A 390 -16.43 53.21 36.32
CA GLU A 390 -15.76 53.39 35.01
C GLU A 390 -14.52 52.49 34.88
N GLU A 391 -13.73 52.37 35.96
CA GLU A 391 -12.59 51.46 35.98
C GLU A 391 -13.03 50.00 35.87
N ALA A 392 -14.04 49.58 36.65
CA ALA A 392 -14.58 48.22 36.59
C ALA A 392 -15.13 47.86 35.21
N SER A 393 -15.84 48.80 34.56
CA SER A 393 -16.34 48.69 33.18
C SER A 393 -15.20 48.51 32.18
N ARG A 394 -14.13 49.30 32.29
CA ARG A 394 -12.93 49.16 31.44
C ARG A 394 -12.25 47.81 31.62
N GLN A 395 -12.08 47.36 32.86
CA GLN A 395 -11.48 46.06 33.16
C GLN A 395 -12.35 44.90 32.63
N ALA A 396 -13.67 44.98 32.78
CA ALA A 396 -14.60 43.99 32.27
C ALA A 396 -14.58 43.91 30.73
N SER A 397 -14.50 45.06 30.05
CA SER A 397 -14.34 45.14 28.59
C SER A 397 -13.06 44.45 28.11
N GLN A 398 -11.94 44.68 28.80
CA GLN A 398 -10.66 44.02 28.50
C GLN A 398 -10.72 42.51 28.75
N ALA A 399 -11.35 42.08 29.85
CA ALA A 399 -11.52 40.67 30.17
C ALA A 399 -12.39 39.95 29.13
N ARG A 400 -13.46 40.61 28.62
CA ARG A 400 -14.24 40.09 27.51
C ARG A 400 -13.40 39.93 26.25
N ALA A 401 -12.67 40.97 25.84
CA ALA A 401 -11.85 40.90 24.62
C ALA A 401 -10.82 39.76 24.69
N ALA A 402 -10.20 39.54 25.85
CA ALA A 402 -9.29 38.42 26.07
C ALA A 402 -10.01 37.05 26.02
N ALA A 403 -11.22 36.95 26.57
CA ALA A 403 -12.01 35.72 26.53
C ALA A 403 -12.50 35.39 25.11
N GLU A 404 -12.89 36.40 24.33
CA GLU A 404 -13.30 36.27 22.92
C GLU A 404 -12.12 35.78 22.06
N GLN A 405 -10.93 36.35 22.22
CA GLN A 405 -9.72 35.85 21.54
C GLN A 405 -9.37 34.41 21.94
N ALA A 406 -9.53 34.05 23.21
CA ALA A 406 -9.28 32.70 23.68
C ALA A 406 -10.28 31.69 23.08
N ALA A 407 -11.55 32.09 22.92
CA ALA A 407 -12.56 31.27 22.27
C ALA A 407 -12.25 31.06 20.79
N GLU A 408 -11.89 32.12 20.05
CA GLU A 408 -11.48 32.00 18.65
C GLU A 408 -10.28 31.07 18.45
N GLN A 409 -9.26 31.17 19.31
CA GLN A 409 -8.11 30.28 19.28
C GLN A 409 -8.49 28.82 19.56
N ALA A 410 -9.40 28.60 20.52
CA ALA A 410 -9.88 27.26 20.84
C ALA A 410 -10.70 26.65 19.68
N THR A 411 -11.52 27.45 18.99
CA THR A 411 -12.24 27.03 17.77
C THR A 411 -11.27 26.65 16.66
N GLN A 412 -10.22 27.44 16.42
CA GLN A 412 -9.18 27.11 15.43
C GLN A 412 -8.45 25.81 15.79
N ALA A 413 -8.09 25.62 17.06
CA ALA A 413 -7.46 24.40 17.55
C ALA A 413 -8.36 23.17 17.36
N ARG A 414 -9.68 23.30 17.60
CA ARG A 414 -10.65 22.23 17.31
C ARG A 414 -10.67 21.88 15.83
N HIS A 415 -10.74 22.87 14.94
CA HIS A 415 -10.74 22.61 13.49
C HIS A 415 -9.48 21.86 13.03
N GLN A 416 -8.31 22.24 13.55
CA GLN A 416 -7.05 21.54 13.24
C GLN A 416 -7.03 20.11 13.77
N ALA A 417 -7.57 19.89 14.98
CA ALA A 417 -7.66 18.55 15.56
C ALA A 417 -8.65 17.66 14.79
N GLU A 418 -9.79 18.20 14.36
CA GLU A 418 -10.78 17.50 13.51
C GLU A 418 -10.19 17.13 12.14
N GLU A 419 -9.43 18.03 11.51
CA GLU A 419 -8.73 17.73 10.27
C GLU A 419 -7.68 16.62 10.47
N SER A 420 -6.92 16.68 11.55
CA SER A 420 -5.93 15.66 11.90
C SER A 420 -6.57 14.29 12.12
N ALA A 421 -7.70 14.24 12.82
CA ALA A 421 -8.48 13.01 13.02
C ALA A 421 -9.00 12.44 11.69
N ARG A 422 -9.50 13.29 10.79
CA ARG A 422 -9.93 12.89 9.45
C ARG A 422 -8.78 12.31 8.62
N GLN A 423 -7.61 12.95 8.66
CA GLN A 423 -6.41 12.46 7.96
C GLN A 423 -5.96 11.11 8.52
N ALA A 424 -5.96 10.94 9.85
CA ALA A 424 -5.62 9.68 10.49
C ALA A 424 -6.60 8.56 10.14
N SER A 425 -7.91 8.86 10.06
CA SER A 425 -8.93 7.90 9.63
C SER A 425 -8.73 7.44 8.18
N ASN A 426 -8.43 8.37 7.27
CA ASN A 426 -8.09 8.04 5.88
C ASN A 426 -6.82 7.17 5.79
N ALA A 427 -5.79 7.48 6.59
CA ALA A 427 -4.56 6.71 6.64
C ALA A 427 -4.79 5.28 7.16
N ARG A 428 -5.64 5.12 8.18
CA ARG A 428 -6.08 3.80 8.65
C ARG A 428 -6.80 3.03 7.55
N ALA A 429 -7.75 3.65 6.85
CA ALA A 429 -8.49 2.98 5.78
C ALA A 429 -7.55 2.48 4.67
N ALA A 430 -6.55 3.29 4.30
CA ALA A 430 -5.53 2.90 3.34
C ALA A 430 -4.65 1.74 3.86
N ALA A 431 -4.23 1.78 5.12
CA ALA A 431 -3.43 0.72 5.73
C ALA A 431 -4.21 -0.61 5.84
N GLU A 432 -5.49 -0.56 6.21
CA GLU A 432 -6.38 -1.72 6.26
C GLU A 432 -6.58 -2.33 4.85
N GLN A 433 -6.73 -1.50 3.81
CA GLN A 433 -6.77 -1.97 2.44
C GLN A 433 -5.45 -2.64 2.01
N ALA A 434 -4.30 -2.06 2.38
CA ALA A 434 -3.00 -2.63 2.08
C ALA A 434 -2.79 -3.99 2.78
N ALA A 435 -3.21 -4.12 4.04
CA ALA A 435 -3.16 -5.38 4.78
C ALA A 435 -4.02 -6.47 4.11
N ARG A 436 -5.24 -6.14 3.66
CA ARG A 436 -6.10 -7.07 2.90
C ARG A 436 -5.46 -7.51 1.59
N GLN A 437 -4.84 -6.58 0.86
CA GLN A 437 -4.13 -6.90 -0.39
C GLN A 437 -2.92 -7.81 -0.14
N ALA A 438 -2.14 -7.55 0.91
CA ALA A 438 -1.01 -8.37 1.29
C ALA A 438 -1.43 -9.79 1.72
N SER A 439 -2.55 -9.92 2.46
CA SER A 439 -3.12 -11.21 2.83
C SER A 439 -3.57 -12.03 1.60
N ASN A 440 -4.23 -11.39 0.63
CA ASN A 440 -4.60 -12.03 -0.63
C ASN A 440 -3.36 -12.48 -1.42
N ALA A 441 -2.32 -11.65 -1.48
CA ALA A 441 -1.07 -11.97 -2.17
C ALA A 441 -0.35 -13.14 -1.50
N ARG A 442 -0.35 -13.21 -0.16
CA ARG A 442 0.16 -14.37 0.58
C ARG A 442 -0.63 -15.63 0.24
N SER A 443 -1.96 -15.57 0.26
CA SER A 443 -2.79 -16.74 -0.06
C SER A 443 -2.51 -17.26 -1.48
N ALA A 444 -2.33 -16.36 -2.46
CA ALA A 444 -1.96 -16.73 -3.81
C ALA A 444 -0.54 -17.36 -3.88
N ALA A 445 0.43 -16.81 -3.16
CA ALA A 445 1.79 -17.34 -3.11
C ALA A 445 1.84 -18.73 -2.43
N GLU A 446 1.07 -18.93 -1.36
CA GLU A 446 0.93 -20.22 -0.66
C GLU A 446 0.32 -21.29 -1.58
N GLN A 447 -0.70 -20.94 -2.37
CA GLN A 447 -1.26 -21.83 -3.40
C GLN A 447 -0.24 -22.17 -4.49
N ALA A 448 0.52 -21.19 -4.98
CA ALA A 448 1.56 -21.42 -5.98
C ALA A 448 2.68 -22.34 -5.46
N ALA A 449 3.10 -22.17 -4.20
CA ALA A 449 4.08 -23.04 -3.56
C ALA A 449 3.57 -24.48 -3.39
N ALA A 450 2.29 -24.65 -3.04
CA ALA A 450 1.66 -25.96 -2.98
C ALA A 450 1.63 -26.66 -4.36
N GLN A 451 1.21 -25.93 -5.41
CA GLN A 451 1.21 -26.45 -6.78
C GLN A 451 2.61 -26.81 -7.27
N ALA A 452 3.62 -26.00 -6.96
CA ALA A 452 5.00 -26.29 -7.34
C ALA A 452 5.56 -27.53 -6.61
N THR A 453 5.16 -27.73 -5.34
CA THR A 453 5.50 -28.93 -4.57
C THR A 453 4.88 -30.19 -5.20
N GLU A 454 3.62 -30.12 -5.62
CA GLU A 454 2.93 -31.22 -6.32
C GLU A 454 3.59 -31.52 -7.67
N ALA A 455 3.86 -30.50 -8.49
CA ALA A 455 4.54 -30.65 -9.77
C ALA A 455 5.93 -31.28 -9.64
N ARG A 456 6.68 -30.96 -8.58
CA ARG A 456 7.94 -31.63 -8.28
C ARG A 456 7.71 -33.11 -7.97
N ALA A 457 6.74 -33.43 -7.11
CA ALA A 457 6.45 -34.82 -6.75
C ALA A 457 6.08 -35.65 -8.00
N GLU A 458 5.29 -35.09 -8.92
CA GLU A 458 4.98 -35.72 -10.20
C GLU A 458 6.21 -35.93 -11.08
N ALA A 459 7.10 -34.93 -11.17
CA ALA A 459 8.33 -35.03 -11.94
C ALA A 459 9.31 -36.07 -11.36
N GLU A 460 9.42 -36.15 -10.03
CA GLU A 460 10.23 -37.15 -9.32
C GLU A 460 9.70 -38.58 -9.57
N GLN A 461 8.37 -38.76 -9.55
CA GLN A 461 7.74 -40.03 -9.95
C GLN A 461 7.93 -40.37 -11.43
N ALA A 462 7.95 -39.38 -12.32
CA ALA A 462 8.22 -39.60 -13.75
C ALA A 462 9.68 -40.00 -14.00
N ARG A 463 10.63 -39.40 -13.26
CA ARG A 463 12.04 -39.81 -13.29
C ARG A 463 12.21 -41.24 -12.82
N ALA A 464 11.62 -41.61 -11.68
CA ALA A 464 11.67 -42.97 -11.16
C ALA A 464 11.14 -44.02 -12.16
N ARG A 465 9.99 -43.74 -12.80
CA ARG A 465 9.45 -44.60 -13.87
C ARG A 465 10.38 -44.72 -15.07
N SER A 466 11.07 -43.63 -15.42
CA SER A 466 12.04 -43.64 -16.53
C SER A 466 13.33 -44.39 -16.17
N GLU A 467 13.77 -44.33 -14.91
CA GLU A 467 14.90 -45.13 -14.39
C GLU A 467 14.58 -46.63 -14.45
N GLU A 468 13.37 -47.03 -14.04
CA GLU A 468 12.91 -48.41 -14.14
C GLU A 468 12.83 -48.89 -15.60
N ALA A 469 12.28 -48.06 -16.51
CA ALA A 469 12.21 -48.38 -17.92
C ALA A 469 13.60 -48.51 -18.55
N LYS A 470 14.56 -47.66 -18.15
CA LYS A 470 15.95 -47.73 -18.60
C LYS A 470 16.63 -49.01 -18.11
N ALA A 471 16.49 -49.36 -16.83
CA ALA A 471 17.03 -50.61 -16.30
C ALA A 471 16.45 -51.85 -17.01
N ALA A 472 15.15 -51.83 -17.33
CA ALA A 472 14.51 -52.90 -18.08
C ALA A 472 15.03 -53.00 -19.53
N ALA A 473 15.25 -51.86 -20.19
CA ALA A 473 15.79 -51.82 -21.55
C ALA A 473 17.26 -52.28 -21.60
N GLU A 474 18.09 -51.87 -20.64
CA GLU A 474 19.48 -52.34 -20.49
C GLU A 474 19.53 -53.86 -20.29
N ALA A 475 18.68 -54.40 -19.42
CA ALA A 475 18.57 -55.84 -19.22
C ALA A 475 18.17 -56.59 -20.51
N ALA A 476 17.26 -56.02 -21.30
CA ALA A 476 16.86 -56.59 -22.59
C ALA A 476 17.96 -56.53 -23.65
N VAL A 477 18.85 -55.52 -23.60
CA VAL A 477 20.04 -55.46 -24.46
C VAL A 477 21.05 -56.54 -24.07
N GLU A 478 21.32 -56.72 -22.78
CA GLU A 478 22.23 -57.77 -22.31
C GLU A 478 21.70 -59.17 -22.62
N GLU A 479 20.40 -59.41 -22.48
CA GLU A 479 19.77 -60.66 -22.90
C GLU A 479 19.89 -60.88 -24.43
N ALA A 480 19.61 -59.85 -25.23
CA ALA A 480 19.75 -59.95 -26.68
C ALA A 480 21.21 -60.16 -27.12
N ARG A 481 22.17 -59.57 -26.39
CA ARG A 481 23.60 -59.77 -26.61
C ARG A 481 24.04 -61.20 -26.29
N ALA A 482 23.54 -61.79 -25.20
CA ALA A 482 23.79 -63.18 -24.87
C ALA A 482 23.27 -64.12 -25.97
N ARG A 483 22.02 -63.90 -26.42
CA ARG A 483 21.43 -64.65 -27.54
C ARG A 483 22.22 -64.48 -28.84
N LEU A 484 22.74 -63.29 -29.11
CA LEU A 484 23.58 -63.05 -30.29
C LEU A 484 24.89 -63.84 -30.22
N ALA A 485 25.55 -63.86 -29.07
CA ALA A 485 26.75 -64.65 -28.86
C ALA A 485 26.49 -66.17 -29.02
N GLU A 486 25.35 -66.66 -28.55
CA GLU A 486 24.92 -68.06 -28.76
C GLU A 486 24.66 -68.36 -30.24
N ALA A 487 24.00 -67.44 -30.96
CA ALA A 487 23.75 -67.58 -32.39
C ALA A 487 25.04 -67.54 -33.22
N GLU A 488 26.00 -66.69 -32.85
CA GLU A 488 27.34 -66.64 -33.45
C GLU A 488 28.12 -67.94 -33.21
N ALA A 489 28.11 -68.45 -31.98
CA ALA A 489 28.75 -69.72 -31.65
C ALA A 489 28.15 -70.89 -32.44
N TYR A 490 26.81 -70.93 -32.56
CA TYR A 490 26.11 -71.93 -33.37
C TYR A 490 26.47 -71.82 -34.86
N LEU A 491 26.58 -70.59 -35.39
CA LEU A 491 26.99 -70.37 -36.76
C LEU A 491 28.43 -70.85 -37.00
N GLU A 492 29.37 -70.54 -36.11
CA GLU A 492 30.76 -71.00 -36.22
C GLU A 492 30.90 -72.53 -36.10
N GLU A 493 30.13 -73.16 -35.20
CA GLU A 493 30.08 -74.63 -35.12
C GLU A 493 29.48 -75.25 -36.38
N ALA A 494 28.42 -74.64 -36.94
CA ALA A 494 27.84 -75.07 -38.21
C ALA A 494 28.86 -74.94 -39.34
N LYS A 495 29.64 -73.84 -39.41
CA LYS A 495 30.70 -73.64 -40.42
C LYS A 495 31.75 -74.73 -40.43
N GLN A 496 32.14 -75.27 -39.26
CA GLN A 496 33.13 -76.36 -39.18
C GLN A 496 32.63 -77.68 -39.75
N ARG A 497 31.31 -77.91 -39.79
CA ARG A 497 30.68 -79.13 -40.33
C ARG A 497 30.35 -79.02 -41.82
N LEU A 498 30.59 -77.87 -42.43
CA LEU A 498 30.20 -77.57 -43.81
C LEU A 498 31.38 -77.70 -44.78
N PRO A 499 31.14 -78.10 -46.03
CA PRO A 499 32.16 -78.09 -47.06
C PRO A 499 32.58 -76.66 -47.36
N LYS A 500 33.90 -76.45 -47.46
CA LYS A 500 34.53 -75.13 -47.49
C LYS A 500 34.05 -74.23 -48.64
N GLY A 501 33.65 -74.81 -49.79
CA GLY A 501 33.08 -74.07 -50.91
C GLY A 501 31.73 -73.42 -50.60
N ALA A 502 30.83 -74.14 -49.94
CA ALA A 502 29.55 -73.63 -49.48
C ALA A 502 29.74 -72.62 -48.34
N THR A 503 30.70 -72.86 -47.45
CA THR A 503 31.05 -71.93 -46.37
C THR A 503 31.53 -70.59 -46.93
N TRP A 504 32.48 -70.60 -47.87
CA TRP A 504 32.96 -69.37 -48.50
C TRP A 504 31.87 -68.66 -49.30
N TRP A 505 31.05 -69.39 -50.05
CA TRP A 505 29.96 -68.79 -50.83
C TRP A 505 28.95 -68.09 -49.93
N LEU A 506 28.63 -68.71 -48.79
CA LEU A 506 27.75 -68.16 -47.78
C LEU A 506 28.36 -66.93 -47.12
N GLU A 507 29.64 -66.95 -46.75
CA GLU A 507 30.34 -65.80 -46.19
C GLU A 507 30.42 -64.63 -47.18
N ARG A 508 30.64 -64.92 -48.46
CA ARG A 508 30.61 -63.91 -49.52
C ARG A 508 29.22 -63.34 -49.72
N GLU A 509 28.16 -64.15 -49.67
CA GLU A 509 26.77 -63.67 -49.73
C GLU A 509 26.39 -62.81 -48.53
N LEU A 510 26.79 -63.20 -47.32
CA LEU A 510 26.59 -62.40 -46.11
C LEU A 510 27.40 -61.10 -46.18
N HIS A 511 28.61 -61.14 -46.72
CA HIS A 511 29.41 -59.95 -46.97
C HIS A 511 28.73 -59.03 -47.98
N GLU A 512 28.29 -59.52 -49.14
CA GLU A 512 27.52 -58.73 -50.11
C GLU A 512 26.23 -58.15 -49.51
N ARG A 513 25.52 -58.89 -48.65
CA ARG A 513 24.36 -58.37 -47.91
C ARG A 513 24.72 -57.26 -46.93
N ARG A 514 25.89 -57.35 -46.28
CA ARG A 514 26.43 -56.26 -45.44
C ARG A 514 26.69 -54.98 -46.23
N ALA A 515 26.87 -55.05 -47.55
CA ALA A 515 26.99 -53.84 -48.38
C ALA A 515 25.70 -53.01 -48.45
N TYR A 516 24.55 -53.59 -48.10
CA TYR A 516 23.24 -52.94 -48.09
C TYR A 516 22.78 -52.53 -46.68
N LEU A 517 23.62 -52.74 -45.64
CA LEU A 517 23.35 -52.30 -44.27
C LEU A 517 23.96 -50.91 -43.99
N PRO A 518 23.35 -50.08 -43.11
CA PRO A 518 23.96 -48.83 -42.65
C PRO A 518 25.30 -49.06 -41.95
N ALA A 519 26.26 -48.13 -42.12
CA ALA A 519 27.60 -48.24 -41.53
C ALA A 519 27.59 -48.33 -39.98
N SER A 520 26.61 -47.72 -39.32
CA SER A 520 26.39 -47.82 -37.87
C SER A 520 25.98 -49.22 -37.39
N LYS A 521 25.65 -50.13 -38.32
CA LYS A 521 25.21 -51.51 -38.08
C LYS A 521 26.15 -52.53 -38.74
N GLY A 522 27.40 -52.15 -38.99
CA GLY A 522 28.43 -53.06 -39.52
C GLY A 522 28.41 -53.25 -41.05
N GLY A 523 27.69 -52.41 -41.80
CA GLY A 523 27.73 -52.42 -43.26
C GLY A 523 28.98 -51.73 -43.84
N TYR A 524 29.43 -52.16 -45.02
CA TYR A 524 30.56 -51.54 -45.74
C TYR A 524 30.10 -50.94 -47.07
N LYS A 525 30.78 -49.88 -47.53
CA LYS A 525 30.48 -49.31 -48.86
C LYS A 525 31.18 -50.14 -49.92
N LYS A 526 30.43 -50.77 -50.82
CA LYS A 526 30.98 -51.45 -51.99
C LYS A 526 31.72 -50.42 -52.85
N GLY A 527 33.03 -50.58 -53.01
CA GLY A 527 33.83 -49.69 -53.86
C GLY A 527 33.34 -49.80 -55.30
N THR A 528 32.87 -48.68 -55.87
CA THR A 528 32.59 -48.59 -57.30
C THR A 528 33.91 -48.59 -58.05
N HIS A 529 34.27 -49.74 -58.63
CA HIS A 529 35.31 -49.84 -59.65
C HIS A 529 34.67 -49.97 -61.02
#